data_AF-K7LXL2-F1
#
_entry.id   AF-K7LXL2-F1
#
_cell.length_a   1.000
_cell.length_b   1.000
_cell.length_c   1.000
_cell.angle_alpha   90.00
_cell.angle_beta   90.00
_cell.angle_gamma   90.00
#
_symmetry.space_group_name_H-M   'P 1'
#
loop_
_entity.id
_entity.type
_entity.pdbx_description
1 polymer ?
#
loop_
_entity_poly.entity_id
_entity_poly.type
_entity_poly.pdbx_seq_one_letter_code
_entity_poly.pdbx_strand_id
1 'polypeptide(L)'
;MSYSATRKPYVVLTPFPFPFPFQGHINPLFQLAKLLHLRGFPYNHYGHGDADVARDIISLCETIREHLLLPFCDLLARLKDSATKSLVPPVTCLVSDCAMTFTIQAAEELSLPIVLIQPASACSLLSGLHFRSLFYKGLVQLKDESCVDWIPGLKNFRLKDLPDFIRTTQIKITMVECFIESANNVHRASAVIINTSDELESDVLNAHTSMVPSLYPIGPFPSFLNQSPQKNHLASLGSNLWKEDTEFAWGLANSKRPFLWIIRPDLVIGGSVILSSESVNETSDRGLTASYICAGVPMLCWPFYVDQPTNCGSVCNEWDIGIEIDTNELMVGEKGKKMRQKVMELKKRAEEDVHT
;
A
#
# COMPACT_ATOMS: atom_id res chain seq x y z
N MET A 1 23.40 33.27 13.05
CA MET A 1 23.64 31.82 12.94
C MET A 1 23.36 31.44 11.51
N SER A 2 24.38 31.14 10.71
CA SER A 2 24.15 30.48 9.44
C SER A 2 23.48 29.14 9.76
N TYR A 3 22.30 28.86 9.20
CA TYR A 3 21.83 27.49 9.11
C TYR A 3 23.02 26.70 8.55
N SER A 4 23.61 25.81 9.37
CA SER A 4 24.52 24.83 8.80
C SER A 4 23.70 24.18 7.70
N ALA A 5 24.28 24.05 6.51
CA ALA A 5 23.65 23.31 5.43
C ALA A 5 23.42 21.90 5.98
N THR A 6 22.24 21.68 6.55
CA THR A 6 21.85 20.42 7.18
C THR A 6 22.02 19.39 6.09
N ARG A 7 23.02 18.54 6.27
CA ARG A 7 23.42 17.52 5.30
C ARG A 7 22.14 16.78 4.91
N LYS A 8 21.71 16.92 3.66
CA LYS A 8 20.45 16.34 3.20
C LYS A 8 20.51 14.83 3.41
N PRO A 9 19.57 14.23 4.17
CA PRO A 9 19.63 12.81 4.47
C PRO A 9 19.52 12.01 3.18
N TYR A 10 20.32 10.95 3.08
CA TYR A 10 20.31 9.99 1.98
C TYR A 10 19.56 8.75 2.44
N VAL A 11 18.47 8.46 1.73
CA VAL A 11 17.48 7.45 2.13
C VAL A 11 17.56 6.27 1.16
N VAL A 12 17.67 5.07 1.73
CA VAL A 12 17.53 3.81 0.97
C VAL A 12 16.10 3.32 1.16
N LEU A 13 15.41 3.09 0.04
CA LEU A 13 14.05 2.59 0.00
C LEU A 13 14.05 1.08 -0.31
N THR A 14 13.44 0.28 0.56
CA THR A 14 13.34 -1.17 0.40
C THR A 14 11.88 -1.60 0.22
N PRO A 15 11.41 -1.75 -1.04
CA PRO A 15 10.08 -2.28 -1.30
C PRO A 15 10.00 -3.76 -0.95
N PHE A 16 8.79 -4.22 -0.58
CA PHE A 16 8.49 -5.64 -0.67
C PHE A 16 8.64 -6.09 -2.14
N PRO A 17 9.56 -7.02 -2.46
CA PRO A 17 9.93 -7.31 -3.84
C PRO A 17 8.94 -8.31 -4.44
N PHE A 18 7.68 -7.90 -4.61
CA PHE A 18 6.65 -8.76 -5.20
C PHE A 18 5.95 -8.08 -6.38
N PRO A 19 6.17 -8.57 -7.61
CA PRO A 19 5.67 -7.89 -8.79
C PRO A 19 4.16 -8.15 -9.05
N PHE A 20 3.56 -9.25 -8.58
CA PHE A 20 2.15 -9.56 -8.85
C PHE A 20 1.47 -10.50 -7.83
N PRO A 21 0.38 -10.12 -7.11
CA PRO A 21 -0.46 -8.93 -7.31
C PRO A 21 -0.25 -7.81 -6.26
N PHE A 22 0.84 -7.82 -5.49
CA PHE A 22 1.14 -6.81 -4.44
C PHE A 22 1.76 -5.49 -4.93
N GLN A 23 1.40 -4.97 -6.12
CA GLN A 23 1.77 -3.60 -6.51
C GLN A 23 1.32 -2.55 -5.48
N GLY A 24 0.31 -2.89 -4.66
CA GLY A 24 -0.11 -2.09 -3.50
C GLY A 24 1.00 -1.79 -2.50
N HIS A 25 2.10 -2.55 -2.46
CA HIS A 25 3.26 -2.26 -1.60
C HIS A 25 4.30 -1.38 -2.28
N ILE A 26 4.61 -1.69 -3.54
CA ILE A 26 5.65 -1.03 -4.32
C ILE A 26 5.24 0.41 -4.69
N ASN A 27 3.98 0.60 -5.09
CA ASN A 27 3.50 1.89 -5.59
C ASN A 27 3.51 2.98 -4.51
N PRO A 28 3.00 2.75 -3.29
CA PRO A 28 3.10 3.74 -2.22
C PRO A 28 4.54 4.10 -1.86
N LEU A 29 5.47 3.14 -1.94
CA LEU A 29 6.89 3.43 -1.71
C LEU A 29 7.48 4.34 -2.80
N PHE A 30 7.16 4.10 -4.08
CA PHE A 30 7.57 5.00 -5.15
C PHE A 30 6.91 6.37 -5.05
N GLN A 31 5.64 6.43 -4.62
CA GLN A 31 4.95 7.68 -4.38
C GLN A 31 5.60 8.46 -3.23
N LEU A 32 5.98 7.80 -2.14
CA LEU A 32 6.77 8.40 -1.07
C LEU A 32 8.17 8.82 -1.53
N ALA A 33 8.83 8.02 -2.38
CA ALA A 33 10.11 8.39 -2.99
C ALA A 33 10.01 9.72 -3.74
N LYS A 34 8.94 9.89 -4.54
CA LYS A 34 8.64 11.14 -5.25
C LYS A 34 8.41 12.29 -4.26
N LEU A 35 7.63 12.08 -3.20
CA LEU A 35 7.39 13.09 -2.17
C LEU A 35 8.69 13.51 -1.46
N LEU A 36 9.55 12.55 -1.10
CA LEU A 36 10.87 12.79 -0.53
C LEU A 36 11.77 13.56 -1.53
N HIS A 37 11.76 13.17 -2.80
CA HIS A 37 12.53 13.85 -3.84
C HIS A 37 12.10 15.32 -4.02
N LEU A 38 10.79 15.60 -4.03
CA LEU A 38 10.25 16.97 -4.06
C LEU A 38 10.72 17.81 -2.87
N ARG A 39 10.90 17.19 -1.70
CA ARG A 39 11.45 17.84 -0.50
C ARG A 39 12.99 17.92 -0.50
N GLY A 40 13.63 17.48 -1.58
CA GLY A 40 15.06 17.60 -1.82
C GLY A 40 15.91 16.43 -1.32
N PHE A 41 15.31 15.26 -1.05
CA PHE A 41 16.02 14.06 -0.61
C PHE A 41 16.52 13.25 -1.82
N PRO A 42 17.84 12.97 -1.92
CA PRO A 42 18.33 11.96 -2.87
C PRO A 42 17.95 10.55 -2.41
N TYR A 43 17.49 9.69 -3.34
CA TYR A 43 17.09 8.31 -3.06
C TYR A 43 17.66 7.33 -4.11
N ASN A 44 17.85 6.06 -3.70
CA ASN A 44 18.13 4.92 -4.58
C ASN A 44 17.08 3.83 -4.35
N HIS A 45 16.74 3.09 -5.41
CA HIS A 45 15.83 1.94 -5.35
C HIS A 45 16.62 0.63 -5.50
N TYR A 46 16.23 -0.39 -4.75
CA TYR A 46 16.70 -1.77 -4.93
C TYR A 46 15.51 -2.62 -5.36
N GLY A 47 15.57 -3.20 -6.56
CA GLY A 47 14.54 -4.09 -7.08
C GLY A 47 15.10 -4.96 -8.19
N HIS A 48 15.08 -6.27 -7.99
CA HIS A 48 15.23 -7.25 -9.06
C HIS A 48 13.85 -7.49 -9.66
N GLY A 49 13.64 -7.02 -10.89
CA GLY A 49 12.46 -7.37 -11.68
C GLY A 49 12.81 -8.52 -12.61
N ASP A 50 12.43 -9.75 -12.24
CA ASP A 50 12.23 -10.83 -13.19
C ASP A 50 10.78 -11.30 -13.08
N ALA A 51 10.15 -11.45 -14.25
CA ALA A 51 8.76 -11.82 -14.39
C ALA A 51 8.64 -13.33 -14.44
N ASP A 52 8.43 -13.98 -13.29
CA ASP A 52 7.91 -15.34 -13.28
C ASP A 52 6.93 -15.59 -12.12
N VAL A 53 5.79 -16.16 -12.53
CA VAL A 53 4.61 -16.72 -11.85
C VAL A 53 4.45 -16.47 -10.33
N ALA A 54 3.23 -16.07 -9.94
CA ALA A 54 2.67 -15.92 -8.58
C ALA A 54 2.71 -17.17 -7.66
N ARG A 55 3.57 -18.14 -7.98
CA ARG A 55 3.83 -19.38 -7.27
C ARG A 55 5.31 -19.33 -6.89
N ASP A 56 5.70 -18.64 -5.82
CA ASP A 56 5.17 -18.87 -4.48
C ASP A 56 5.47 -17.67 -3.57
N ILE A 57 4.43 -16.93 -3.16
CA ILE A 57 4.54 -15.83 -2.16
C ILE A 57 5.28 -16.34 -0.92
N ILE A 58 5.06 -17.61 -0.54
CA ILE A 58 5.66 -18.23 0.63
C ILE A 58 7.16 -18.39 0.44
N SER A 59 7.58 -19.09 -0.63
CA SER A 59 9.00 -19.26 -0.94
C SER A 59 9.72 -17.92 -1.04
N LEU A 60 9.06 -16.87 -1.57
CA LEU A 60 9.67 -15.54 -1.57
C LEU A 60 9.75 -14.93 -0.16
N CYS A 61 8.69 -14.98 0.64
CA CYS A 61 8.72 -14.52 2.04
C CYS A 61 9.79 -15.26 2.86
N GLU A 62 9.90 -16.58 2.71
CA GLU A 62 10.94 -17.41 3.33
C GLU A 62 12.33 -17.01 2.84
N THR A 63 12.51 -16.87 1.52
CA THR A 63 13.78 -16.43 0.93
C THR A 63 14.18 -15.04 1.43
N ILE A 64 13.23 -14.11 1.51
CA ILE A 64 13.44 -12.76 2.06
C ILE A 64 13.94 -12.86 3.49
N ARG A 65 13.22 -13.60 4.34
CA ARG A 65 13.52 -13.73 5.78
C ARG A 65 14.86 -14.42 6.03
N GLU A 66 15.15 -15.47 5.26
CA GLU A 66 16.32 -16.33 5.50
C GLU A 66 17.59 -15.81 4.81
N HIS A 67 17.46 -15.15 3.66
CA HIS A 67 18.61 -14.91 2.78
C HIS A 67 18.89 -13.44 2.45
N LEU A 68 17.97 -12.49 2.66
CA LEU A 68 18.20 -11.10 2.24
C LEU A 68 18.98 -10.24 3.23
N LEU A 69 19.10 -10.64 4.49
CA LEU A 69 19.84 -9.87 5.49
C LEU A 69 21.30 -9.63 5.07
N LEU A 70 22.06 -10.70 4.80
CA LEU A 70 23.50 -10.57 4.49
C LEU A 70 23.77 -9.79 3.20
N PRO A 71 23.12 -10.09 2.05
CA PRO A 71 23.30 -9.30 0.84
C PRO A 71 22.92 -7.83 1.01
N PHE A 72 21.93 -7.53 1.86
CA PHE A 72 21.53 -6.16 2.15
C PHE A 72 22.54 -5.43 3.05
N CYS A 73 23.07 -6.09 4.09
CA CYS A 73 24.18 -5.55 4.88
C CYS A 73 25.41 -5.27 4.00
N ASP A 74 25.75 -6.18 3.06
CA ASP A 74 26.83 -5.98 2.09
C ASP A 74 26.57 -4.77 1.18
N LEU A 75 25.33 -4.57 0.74
CA LEU A 75 24.95 -3.39 -0.04
C LEU A 75 25.16 -2.10 0.76
N LEU A 76 24.71 -2.06 2.01
CA LEU A 76 24.89 -0.90 2.88
C LEU A 76 26.38 -0.64 3.18
N ALA A 77 27.17 -1.69 3.35
CA ALA A 77 28.63 -1.58 3.48
C ALA A 77 29.29 -0.98 2.24
N ARG A 78 28.88 -1.40 1.02
CA ARG A 78 29.35 -0.81 -0.25
C ARG A 78 28.94 0.66 -0.39
N LEU A 79 27.72 1.02 0.02
CA LEU A 79 27.26 2.41 0.02
C LEU A 79 28.07 3.26 1.01
N LYS A 80 28.40 2.72 2.19
CA LYS A 80 29.24 3.38 3.19
C LYS A 80 30.68 3.59 2.70
N ASP A 81 31.26 2.60 2.02
CA ASP A 81 32.59 2.73 1.39
C ASP A 81 32.57 3.78 0.26
N SER A 82 31.56 3.73 -0.61
CA SER A 82 31.36 4.72 -1.68
C SER A 82 31.19 6.14 -1.13
N ALA A 83 30.51 6.29 0.02
CA ALA A 83 30.37 7.57 0.70
C ALA A 83 31.67 8.06 1.33
N THR A 84 32.49 7.16 1.86
CA THR A 84 33.85 7.50 2.36
C THR A 84 34.74 8.00 1.22
N LYS A 85 34.54 7.47 0.01
CA LYS A 85 35.19 7.90 -1.23
C LYS A 85 34.55 9.14 -1.88
N SER A 86 33.55 9.75 -1.25
CA SER A 86 32.79 10.91 -1.78
C SER A 86 32.11 10.67 -3.13
N LEU A 87 31.84 9.41 -3.50
CA LEU A 87 31.13 9.06 -4.74
C LEU A 87 29.61 9.22 -4.60
N VAL A 88 29.10 8.99 -3.39
CA VAL A 88 27.69 9.15 -3.02
C VAL A 88 27.60 9.79 -1.63
N PRO A 89 26.48 10.41 -1.26
CA PRO A 89 26.26 10.84 0.12
C PRO A 89 26.19 9.64 1.09
N PRO A 90 26.60 9.78 2.36
CA PRO A 90 26.45 8.73 3.35
C PRO A 90 24.98 8.43 3.63
N VAL A 91 24.62 7.15 3.70
CA VAL A 91 23.27 6.72 4.15
C VAL A 91 23.05 7.19 5.57
N THR A 92 21.94 7.88 5.80
CA THR A 92 21.59 8.44 7.12
C THR A 92 20.32 7.84 7.71
N CYS A 93 19.49 7.18 6.91
CA CYS A 93 18.24 6.56 7.34
C CYS A 93 17.83 5.48 6.35
N LEU A 94 17.22 4.42 6.85
CA LEU A 94 16.53 3.41 6.05
C LEU A 94 15.03 3.66 6.08
N VAL A 95 14.38 3.51 4.94
CA VAL A 95 12.92 3.57 4.82
C VAL A 95 12.45 2.28 4.17
N SER A 96 11.74 1.45 4.90
CA SER A 96 11.47 0.06 4.52
C SER A 96 10.01 -0.31 4.62
N ASP A 97 9.55 -1.23 3.77
CA ASP A 97 8.23 -1.84 3.93
C ASP A 97 8.14 -2.59 5.29
N CYS A 98 7.01 -2.46 5.98
CA CYS A 98 6.74 -3.14 7.25
C CYS A 98 6.92 -4.66 7.18
N ALA A 99 6.72 -5.29 6.02
CA ALA A 99 6.92 -6.72 5.82
C ALA A 99 8.41 -7.14 5.72
N MET A 100 9.32 -6.18 5.51
CA MET A 100 10.75 -6.43 5.28
C MET A 100 11.53 -6.37 6.60
N THR A 101 11.13 -7.19 7.58
CA THR A 101 11.63 -7.16 8.98
C THR A 101 13.15 -7.25 9.12
N PHE A 102 13.84 -7.99 8.23
CA PHE A 102 15.31 -8.09 8.25
C PHE A 102 16.00 -6.72 8.12
N THR A 103 15.37 -5.74 7.48
CA THR A 103 15.92 -4.39 7.33
C THR A 103 16.07 -3.66 8.67
N ILE A 104 15.27 -4.02 9.67
CA ILE A 104 15.38 -3.51 11.04
C ILE A 104 16.70 -3.99 11.65
N GLN A 105 16.99 -5.29 11.52
CA GLN A 105 18.27 -5.84 11.99
C GLN A 105 19.45 -5.19 11.27
N ALA A 106 19.39 -5.04 9.95
CA ALA A 106 20.44 -4.37 9.18
C ALA A 106 20.64 -2.90 9.61
N ALA A 107 19.55 -2.19 9.95
CA ALA A 107 19.61 -0.83 10.46
C ALA A 107 20.34 -0.76 11.80
N GLU A 108 20.01 -1.66 12.73
CA GLU A 108 20.62 -1.74 14.05
C GLU A 108 22.12 -2.07 13.98
N GLU A 109 22.50 -3.06 13.15
CA GLU A 109 23.91 -3.45 12.94
C GLU A 109 24.77 -2.28 12.45
N LEU A 110 24.18 -1.36 11.70
CA LEU A 110 24.85 -0.17 11.17
C LEU A 110 24.57 1.11 11.95
N SER A 111 23.82 1.02 13.05
CA SER A 111 23.39 2.16 13.86
C SER A 111 22.67 3.25 13.05
N LEU A 112 21.84 2.84 12.09
CA LEU A 112 21.00 3.72 11.28
C LEU A 112 19.56 3.76 11.83
N PRO A 113 18.92 4.94 11.88
CA PRO A 113 17.48 5.00 12.13
C PRO A 113 16.73 4.36 10.97
N ILE A 114 15.66 3.63 11.30
CA ILE A 114 14.77 3.02 10.31
C ILE A 114 13.33 3.52 10.51
N VAL A 115 12.73 3.95 9.41
CA VAL A 115 11.29 4.25 9.33
C VAL A 115 10.63 3.13 8.53
N LEU A 116 9.59 2.54 9.08
CA LEU A 116 8.79 1.56 8.36
C LEU A 116 7.64 2.25 7.62
N ILE A 117 7.24 1.71 6.49
CA ILE A 117 6.06 2.12 5.76
C ILE A 117 5.10 0.94 5.70
N GLN A 118 3.86 1.20 6.08
CA GLN A 118 2.72 0.33 5.85
C GLN A 118 1.98 0.83 4.60
N PRO A 119 2.09 0.14 3.45
CA PRO A 119 1.42 0.56 2.22
C PRO A 119 -0.08 0.22 2.21
N ALA A 120 -0.47 -0.82 2.97
CA ALA A 120 -1.85 -1.25 3.13
C ALA A 120 -2.62 -0.40 4.16
N SER A 121 -3.92 -0.65 4.31
CA SER A 121 -4.80 0.11 5.22
C SER A 121 -4.41 -0.03 6.69
N ALA A 122 -4.85 0.92 7.53
CA ALA A 122 -4.70 0.81 8.98
C ALA A 122 -5.41 -0.44 9.50
N CYS A 123 -6.58 -0.78 8.97
CA CYS A 123 -7.29 -1.99 9.35
C CYS A 123 -6.43 -3.25 9.15
N SER A 124 -5.70 -3.34 8.04
CA SER A 124 -4.82 -4.47 7.74
C SER A 124 -3.63 -4.55 8.70
N LEU A 125 -3.02 -3.42 9.05
CA LEU A 125 -1.96 -3.38 10.05
C LEU A 125 -2.47 -3.83 11.42
N LEU A 126 -3.60 -3.29 11.87
CA LEU A 126 -4.20 -3.63 13.17
C LEU A 126 -4.55 -5.12 13.25
N SER A 127 -5.11 -5.66 12.16
CA SER A 127 -5.40 -7.09 12.03
C SER A 127 -4.12 -7.93 12.14
N GLY A 128 -3.02 -7.49 11.52
CA GLY A 128 -1.69 -8.10 11.66
C GLY A 128 -1.15 -8.05 13.08
N LEU A 129 -1.34 -6.94 13.80
CA LEU A 129 -0.92 -6.78 15.19
C LEU A 129 -1.71 -7.71 16.14
N HIS A 130 -2.99 -7.94 15.86
CA HIS A 130 -3.83 -8.87 16.62
C HIS A 130 -3.79 -10.31 16.12
N PHE A 131 -3.00 -10.61 15.09
CA PHE A 131 -3.02 -11.91 14.42
C PHE A 131 -2.73 -13.07 15.38
N ARG A 132 -1.80 -12.87 16.33
CA ARG A 132 -1.52 -13.82 17.40
C ARG A 132 -2.77 -14.10 18.25
N SER A 133 -3.45 -13.05 18.71
CA SER A 133 -4.67 -13.18 19.52
C SER A 133 -5.82 -13.80 18.73
N LEU A 134 -5.99 -13.43 17.46
CA LEU A 134 -6.96 -14.02 16.53
C LEU A 134 -6.71 -15.51 16.34
N PHE A 135 -5.45 -15.90 16.16
CA PHE A 135 -5.04 -17.29 16.02
C PHE A 135 -5.34 -18.12 17.29
N TYR A 136 -4.95 -17.63 18.48
CA TYR A 136 -5.17 -18.33 19.75
C TYR A 136 -6.62 -18.34 20.24
N LYS A 137 -7.43 -17.34 19.90
CA LYS A 137 -8.87 -17.27 20.28
C LYS A 137 -9.76 -18.26 19.52
N GLY A 138 -9.19 -19.10 18.64
CA GLY A 138 -9.84 -20.32 18.21
C GLY A 138 -10.61 -20.19 16.91
N LEU A 139 -9.88 -20.05 15.80
CA LEU A 139 -10.39 -20.18 14.44
C LEU A 139 -11.10 -21.50 14.13
N VAL A 140 -10.91 -22.50 14.98
CA VAL A 140 -11.66 -23.76 14.93
C VAL A 140 -13.13 -23.56 15.36
N GLN A 141 -13.50 -22.47 16.03
CA GLN A 141 -14.83 -22.30 16.64
C GLN A 141 -15.67 -21.14 16.09
N LEU A 142 -15.07 -20.12 15.47
CA LEU A 142 -15.80 -18.93 15.02
C LEU A 142 -16.32 -19.10 13.58
N LYS A 143 -17.58 -18.70 13.35
CA LYS A 143 -18.18 -18.67 12.02
C LYS A 143 -17.70 -17.44 11.26
N ASP A 144 -17.70 -17.50 9.93
CA ASP A 144 -17.32 -16.39 9.05
C ASP A 144 -18.12 -15.09 9.32
N GLU A 145 -19.37 -15.22 9.76
CA GLU A 145 -20.26 -14.09 10.11
C GLU A 145 -20.06 -13.57 11.55
N SER A 146 -19.19 -14.18 12.35
CA SER A 146 -18.91 -13.70 13.71
C SER A 146 -18.24 -12.33 13.67
N CYS A 147 -18.77 -11.39 14.45
CA CYS A 147 -18.21 -10.05 14.56
C CYS A 147 -16.95 -10.01 15.43
N VAL A 148 -15.97 -9.19 15.04
CA VAL A 148 -14.68 -9.00 15.73
C VAL A 148 -14.60 -7.70 16.54
N ASP A 149 -15.75 -7.17 16.97
CA ASP A 149 -15.90 -5.95 17.78
C ASP A 149 -15.09 -5.93 19.10
N TRP A 150 -14.56 -7.07 19.53
CA TRP A 150 -13.67 -7.15 20.69
C TRP A 150 -12.27 -6.60 20.41
N ILE A 151 -11.90 -6.33 19.15
CA ILE A 151 -10.70 -5.60 18.77
C ILE A 151 -11.06 -4.12 18.69
N PRO A 152 -10.50 -3.25 19.57
CA PRO A 152 -10.70 -1.80 19.46
C PRO A 152 -10.33 -1.31 18.06
N GLY A 153 -11.17 -0.50 17.43
CA GLY A 153 -10.94 0.04 16.07
C GLY A 153 -11.56 -0.78 14.94
N LEU A 154 -11.83 -2.08 15.11
CA LEU A 154 -12.46 -2.93 14.09
C LEU A 154 -13.96 -3.15 14.34
N LYS A 155 -14.70 -2.05 14.52
CA LYS A 155 -16.16 -2.10 14.71
C LYS A 155 -16.83 -2.61 13.43
N ASN A 156 -17.84 -3.45 13.54
CA ASN A 156 -18.61 -4.04 12.44
C ASN A 156 -17.84 -4.97 11.48
N PHE A 157 -16.56 -5.22 11.70
CA PHE A 157 -15.83 -6.23 10.92
C PHE A 157 -16.31 -7.62 11.32
N ARG A 158 -16.49 -8.49 10.33
CA ARG A 158 -16.68 -9.93 10.54
C ARG A 158 -15.38 -10.66 10.33
N LEU A 159 -15.31 -11.90 10.81
CA LEU A 159 -14.14 -12.75 10.61
C LEU A 159 -13.76 -12.90 9.12
N LYS A 160 -14.76 -13.00 8.22
CA LYS A 160 -14.50 -13.07 6.78
C LYS A 160 -13.95 -11.78 6.16
N ASP A 161 -14.14 -10.66 6.84
CA ASP A 161 -13.61 -9.35 6.41
C ASP A 161 -12.14 -9.19 6.89
N LEU A 162 -11.58 -10.08 7.71
CA LEU A 162 -10.16 -10.07 8.06
C LEU A 162 -9.31 -10.82 7.03
N PRO A 163 -7.96 -10.70 7.05
CA PRO A 163 -7.13 -11.36 6.05
C PRO A 163 -7.38 -12.87 5.95
N ASP A 164 -7.48 -13.39 4.72
CA ASP A 164 -7.93 -14.76 4.45
C ASP A 164 -7.01 -15.85 5.04
N PHE A 165 -5.74 -15.51 5.30
CA PHE A 165 -4.75 -16.33 6.01
C PHE A 165 -5.18 -16.79 7.40
N ILE A 166 -6.11 -16.05 8.00
CA ILE A 166 -6.71 -16.42 9.27
C ILE A 166 -7.43 -17.78 9.17
N ARG A 167 -7.82 -18.26 7.99
CA ARG A 167 -8.52 -19.56 7.81
C ARG A 167 -7.54 -20.71 7.52
N THR A 168 -6.93 -21.32 8.53
CA THR A 168 -5.84 -22.33 8.51
C THR A 168 -5.82 -23.34 7.34
N THR A 169 -4.83 -23.18 6.46
CA THR A 169 -4.22 -24.23 5.62
C THR A 169 -2.69 -24.14 5.80
N GLN A 170 -1.92 -25.17 5.45
CA GLN A 170 -0.44 -25.16 5.59
C GLN A 170 0.20 -23.92 4.92
N ILE A 171 -0.36 -23.50 3.77
CA ILE A 171 -0.01 -22.29 2.99
C ILE A 171 -0.07 -21.01 3.84
N LYS A 172 -0.91 -20.99 4.87
CA LYS A 172 -1.21 -19.81 5.66
C LYS A 172 -0.30 -19.64 6.87
N ILE A 173 0.31 -20.71 7.38
CA ILE A 173 1.16 -20.66 8.58
C ILE A 173 2.37 -19.75 8.35
N THR A 174 3.09 -19.87 7.23
CA THR A 174 4.23 -18.99 6.96
C THR A 174 3.81 -17.52 6.87
N MET A 175 2.65 -17.23 6.26
CA MET A 175 2.12 -15.86 6.21
C MET A 175 1.75 -15.36 7.62
N VAL A 176 1.11 -16.20 8.44
CA VAL A 176 0.85 -15.90 9.86
C VAL A 176 2.15 -15.55 10.57
N GLU A 177 3.21 -16.34 10.38
CA GLU A 177 4.52 -16.08 10.97
C GLU A 177 5.12 -14.76 10.50
N CYS A 178 5.01 -14.42 9.21
CA CYS A 178 5.47 -13.14 8.67
C CYS A 178 4.74 -11.94 9.30
N PHE A 179 3.42 -12.04 9.47
CA PHE A 179 2.64 -10.99 10.14
C PHE A 179 2.97 -10.88 11.64
N ILE A 180 3.12 -12.02 12.32
CA ILE A 180 3.52 -12.05 13.73
C ILE A 180 4.93 -11.48 13.91
N GLU A 181 5.86 -11.82 13.02
CA GLU A 181 7.22 -11.28 13.02
C GLU A 181 7.20 -9.76 12.79
N SER A 182 6.43 -9.29 11.82
CA SER A 182 6.27 -7.85 11.55
C SER A 182 5.70 -7.13 12.77
N ALA A 183 4.65 -7.68 13.39
CA ALA A 183 4.02 -7.15 14.59
C ALA A 183 4.98 -7.13 15.80
N ASN A 184 5.81 -8.16 15.95
CA ASN A 184 6.79 -8.22 17.04
C ASN A 184 7.95 -7.27 16.82
N ASN A 185 8.24 -6.84 15.58
CA ASN A 185 9.41 -6.01 15.28
C ASN A 185 9.07 -4.54 15.02
N VAL A 186 7.81 -4.20 14.74
CA VAL A 186 7.39 -2.84 14.39
C VAL A 186 7.84 -1.77 15.39
N HIS A 187 7.87 -2.09 16.68
CA HIS A 187 8.25 -1.17 17.75
C HIS A 187 9.76 -0.86 17.80
N ARG A 188 10.59 -1.63 17.10
CA ARG A 188 12.04 -1.40 16.98
C ARG A 188 12.36 -0.29 15.98
N ALA A 189 11.41 0.05 15.11
CA ALA A 189 11.57 1.16 14.19
C ALA A 189 11.49 2.51 14.89
N SER A 190 12.17 3.52 14.33
CA SER A 190 12.13 4.89 14.83
C SER A 190 10.76 5.54 14.61
N ALA A 191 10.08 5.18 13.53
CA ALA A 191 8.72 5.61 13.20
C ALA A 191 8.06 4.62 12.23
N VAL A 192 6.73 4.63 12.19
CA VAL A 192 5.93 3.91 11.20
C VAL A 192 5.08 4.93 10.46
N ILE A 193 5.21 4.98 9.14
CA ILE A 193 4.36 5.75 8.26
C ILE A 193 3.29 4.82 7.71
N ILE A 194 2.03 5.22 7.74
CA ILE A 194 0.95 4.49 7.08
C ILE A 194 0.29 5.34 6.00
N ASN A 195 0.02 4.75 4.84
CA ASN A 195 -0.57 5.43 3.68
C ASN A 195 -2.09 5.62 3.84
N THR A 196 -2.49 6.40 4.83
CA THR A 196 -3.89 6.74 5.14
C THR A 196 -3.96 8.09 5.87
N SER A 197 -5.17 8.55 6.20
CA SER A 197 -5.40 9.78 6.99
C SER A 197 -6.34 9.52 8.17
N ASP A 198 -6.35 10.43 9.13
CA ASP A 198 -7.28 10.38 10.28
C ASP A 198 -8.74 10.43 9.82
N GLU A 199 -9.06 11.18 8.76
CA GLU A 199 -10.43 11.32 8.22
C GLU A 199 -10.96 10.00 7.63
N LEU A 200 -10.07 9.10 7.23
CA LEU A 200 -10.42 7.81 6.63
C LEU A 200 -10.52 6.71 7.68
N GLU A 201 -9.58 6.65 8.63
CA GLU A 201 -9.39 5.51 9.51
C GLU A 201 -9.18 5.90 11.00
N SER A 202 -9.72 7.04 11.47
CA SER A 202 -9.50 7.57 12.83
C SER A 202 -9.68 6.55 13.96
N ASP A 203 -10.77 5.77 13.95
CA ASP A 203 -11.07 4.79 15.01
C ASP A 203 -9.99 3.71 15.08
N VAL A 204 -9.47 3.32 13.92
CA VAL A 204 -8.45 2.30 13.75
C VAL A 204 -7.08 2.87 14.12
N LEU A 205 -6.75 4.08 13.67
CA LEU A 205 -5.51 4.79 14.02
C LEU A 205 -5.42 5.04 15.53
N ASN A 206 -6.52 5.46 16.15
CA ASN A 206 -6.60 5.63 17.60
C ASN A 206 -6.30 4.32 18.35
N ALA A 207 -6.80 3.18 17.86
CA ALA A 207 -6.48 1.88 18.46
C ALA A 207 -4.99 1.52 18.35
N HIS A 208 -4.32 1.90 17.25
CA HIS A 208 -2.89 1.67 17.07
C HIS A 208 -2.01 2.42 18.06
N THR A 209 -2.42 3.61 18.53
CA THR A 209 -1.59 4.45 19.42
C THR A 209 -1.13 3.71 20.69
N SER A 210 -1.91 2.72 21.14
CA SER A 210 -1.57 1.85 22.26
C SER A 210 -0.51 0.79 21.95
N MET A 211 -0.36 0.39 20.69
CA MET A 211 0.54 -0.70 20.24
C MET A 211 1.79 -0.17 19.49
N VAL A 212 1.63 0.92 18.76
CA VAL A 212 2.65 1.55 17.92
C VAL A 212 2.60 3.07 18.18
N PRO A 213 3.26 3.57 19.24
CA PRO A 213 3.15 4.97 19.65
C PRO A 213 3.75 5.96 18.65
N SER A 214 4.71 5.51 17.82
CA SER A 214 5.36 6.31 16.77
C SER A 214 4.76 6.05 15.39
N LEU A 215 3.43 5.93 15.30
CA LEU A 215 2.70 5.75 14.04
C LEU A 215 2.20 7.09 13.50
N TYR A 216 2.44 7.35 12.23
CA TYR A 216 2.11 8.59 11.53
C TYR A 216 1.26 8.28 10.30
N PRO A 217 -0.03 8.67 10.29
CA PRO A 217 -0.85 8.63 9.08
C PRO A 217 -0.36 9.71 8.12
N ILE A 218 0.24 9.30 7.00
CA ILE A 218 0.69 10.20 5.94
C ILE A 218 0.13 9.65 4.64
N GLY A 219 -1.06 10.08 4.27
CA GLY A 219 -1.73 9.61 3.08
C GLY A 219 -3.09 10.27 2.86
N PRO A 220 -3.80 9.87 1.79
CA PRO A 220 -3.32 9.00 0.71
C PRO A 220 -2.22 9.69 -0.12
N PHE A 221 -1.08 9.02 -0.36
CA PHE A 221 0.03 9.60 -1.14
C PHE A 221 -0.38 10.20 -2.52
N PRO A 222 -1.35 9.63 -3.28
CA PRO A 222 -1.83 10.24 -4.51
C PRO A 222 -2.39 11.66 -4.32
N SER A 223 -3.01 11.96 -3.17
CA SER A 223 -3.55 13.30 -2.87
C SER A 223 -2.42 14.33 -2.81
N PHE A 224 -1.34 14.04 -2.08
CA PHE A 224 -0.15 14.91 -2.00
C PHE A 224 0.53 15.12 -3.35
N LEU A 225 0.67 14.06 -4.15
CA LEU A 225 1.28 14.15 -5.48
C LEU A 225 0.45 14.98 -6.46
N ASN A 226 -0.88 14.87 -6.38
CA ASN A 226 -1.78 15.64 -7.24
C ASN A 226 -1.77 17.13 -6.96
N GLN A 227 -1.51 17.54 -5.70
CA GLN A 227 -1.44 18.95 -5.30
C GLN A 227 -0.05 19.57 -5.50
N SER A 228 0.99 18.79 -5.82
CA SER A 228 2.34 19.31 -5.99
C SER A 228 2.47 20.20 -7.24
N PRO A 229 3.02 21.43 -7.13
CA PRO A 229 3.32 22.29 -8.28
C PRO A 229 4.27 21.63 -9.30
N GLN A 230 5.08 20.67 -8.84
CA GLN A 230 6.08 19.97 -9.64
C GLN A 230 5.57 18.64 -10.21
N LYS A 231 4.25 18.38 -10.20
CA LYS A 231 3.62 17.15 -10.70
C LYS A 231 4.16 16.71 -12.07
N ASN A 232 4.34 17.65 -13.00
CA ASN A 232 4.84 17.37 -14.34
C ASN A 232 6.31 16.89 -14.36
N HIS A 233 7.15 17.36 -13.44
CA HIS A 233 8.54 16.90 -13.32
C HIS A 233 8.63 15.46 -12.79
N LEU A 234 7.60 14.98 -12.09
CA LEU A 234 7.52 13.61 -11.58
C LEU A 234 6.89 12.63 -12.57
N ALA A 235 6.31 13.11 -13.68
CA ALA A 235 5.66 12.25 -14.67
C ALA A 235 6.63 11.26 -15.34
N SER A 236 7.92 11.60 -15.42
CA SER A 236 8.97 10.72 -15.92
C SER A 236 9.35 9.61 -14.95
N LEU A 237 9.07 9.76 -13.65
CA LEU A 237 9.26 8.73 -12.65
C LEU A 237 8.01 7.84 -12.67
N GLY A 238 7.99 6.79 -13.49
CA GLY A 238 6.91 5.81 -13.42
C GLY A 238 6.82 5.21 -12.00
N SER A 239 5.62 5.08 -11.43
CA SER A 239 5.44 4.33 -10.16
C SER A 239 5.30 2.83 -10.40
N ASN A 240 5.05 2.43 -11.64
CA ASN A 240 4.64 1.10 -12.00
C ASN A 240 5.79 0.33 -12.66
N LEU A 241 5.92 -0.93 -12.29
CA LEU A 241 6.87 -1.85 -12.92
C LEU A 241 6.35 -2.43 -14.24
N TRP A 242 5.08 -2.18 -14.60
CA TRP A 242 4.40 -2.82 -15.73
C TRP A 242 4.06 -1.86 -16.86
N LYS A 243 4.13 -2.38 -18.11
CA LYS A 243 3.46 -1.79 -19.27
C LYS A 243 2.00 -2.25 -19.26
N GLU A 244 1.04 -1.34 -19.39
CA GLU A 244 -0.36 -1.73 -19.59
C GLU A 244 -0.53 -2.44 -20.93
N ASP A 245 -1.41 -3.46 -20.96
CA ASP A 245 -1.65 -4.26 -22.15
C ASP A 245 -2.73 -3.60 -23.04
N THR A 246 -2.29 -3.04 -24.16
CA THR A 246 -3.16 -2.54 -25.23
C THR A 246 -4.17 -3.60 -25.71
N GLU A 247 -3.83 -4.88 -25.65
CA GLU A 247 -4.73 -5.97 -26.05
C GLU A 247 -5.93 -6.08 -25.11
N PHE A 248 -5.72 -5.91 -23.79
CA PHE A 248 -6.81 -5.91 -22.82
C PHE A 248 -7.76 -4.74 -23.03
N ALA A 249 -7.23 -3.55 -23.35
CA ALA A 249 -8.04 -2.38 -23.72
C ALA A 249 -8.93 -2.67 -24.94
N TRP A 250 -8.35 -3.26 -26.00
CA TRP A 250 -9.09 -3.64 -27.19
C TRP A 250 -10.08 -4.78 -26.94
N GLY A 251 -9.76 -5.72 -26.04
CA GLY A 251 -10.67 -6.77 -25.60
C GLY A 251 -11.92 -6.20 -24.92
N LEU A 252 -11.74 -5.23 -24.01
CA LEU A 252 -12.84 -4.49 -23.39
C LEU A 252 -13.67 -3.71 -24.43
N ALA A 253 -13.00 -2.99 -25.35
CA ALA A 253 -13.67 -2.27 -26.43
C ALA A 253 -14.47 -3.20 -27.36
N ASN A 254 -13.92 -4.36 -27.71
CA ASN A 254 -14.56 -5.37 -28.56
C ASN A 254 -15.68 -6.13 -27.85
N SER A 255 -15.68 -6.18 -26.51
CA SER A 255 -16.74 -6.85 -25.75
C SER A 255 -18.13 -6.23 -25.99
N LYS A 256 -18.19 -4.95 -26.37
CA LYS A 256 -19.41 -4.14 -26.51
C LYS A 256 -20.30 -4.16 -25.24
N ARG A 257 -19.76 -4.54 -24.09
CA ARG A 257 -20.45 -4.52 -22.80
C ARG A 257 -20.04 -3.29 -21.98
N PRO A 258 -20.91 -2.75 -21.12
CA PRO A 258 -20.48 -1.81 -20.09
C PRO A 258 -19.41 -2.45 -19.19
N PHE A 259 -18.36 -1.70 -18.88
CA PHE A 259 -17.29 -2.15 -18.00
C PHE A 259 -16.77 -1.01 -17.13
N LEU A 260 -16.27 -1.35 -15.95
CA LEU A 260 -15.50 -0.44 -15.08
C LEU A 260 -14.05 -0.89 -15.16
N TRP A 261 -13.17 -0.04 -15.67
CA TRP A 261 -11.74 -0.33 -15.72
C TRP A 261 -10.96 0.70 -14.91
N ILE A 262 -10.37 0.25 -13.80
CA ILE A 262 -9.50 1.08 -12.96
C ILE A 262 -8.17 1.27 -13.68
N ILE A 263 -8.02 2.38 -14.38
CA ILE A 263 -6.75 2.82 -14.97
C ILE A 263 -6.16 3.88 -14.04
N ARG A 264 -4.87 3.76 -13.78
CA ARG A 264 -4.14 4.72 -12.95
C ARG A 264 -3.11 5.45 -13.81
N PRO A 265 -3.37 6.70 -14.22
CA PRO A 265 -2.44 7.45 -15.08
C PRO A 265 -1.05 7.64 -14.47
N ASP A 266 -0.94 7.70 -13.14
CA ASP A 266 0.32 7.74 -12.39
C ASP A 266 1.09 6.40 -12.39
N LEU A 267 0.44 5.34 -12.84
CA LEU A 267 0.96 3.99 -12.96
C LEU A 267 1.25 3.61 -14.43
N VAL A 268 1.15 4.54 -15.38
CA VAL A 268 1.55 4.28 -16.76
C VAL A 268 2.99 4.73 -16.95
N ILE A 269 3.87 3.85 -17.44
CA ILE A 269 5.23 4.26 -17.87
C ILE A 269 5.05 5.36 -18.95
N GLY A 270 5.46 6.60 -18.65
CA GLY A 270 5.29 7.75 -19.55
C GLY A 270 4.02 8.59 -19.33
N GLY A 271 3.24 8.34 -18.27
CA GLY A 271 2.36 9.34 -17.64
C GLY A 271 1.07 9.76 -18.34
N SER A 272 0.63 9.13 -19.45
CA SER A 272 -0.76 9.24 -19.96
C SER A 272 -1.03 8.52 -21.30
N VAL A 273 -0.05 7.88 -21.94
CA VAL A 273 -0.15 7.49 -23.35
C VAL A 273 0.00 5.97 -23.56
N ILE A 274 -0.93 5.15 -23.05
CA ILE A 274 -1.00 3.72 -23.48
C ILE A 274 -2.39 3.32 -23.98
N LEU A 275 -3.49 3.86 -23.43
CA LEU A 275 -4.73 3.78 -24.20
C LEU A 275 -4.57 4.68 -25.42
N SER A 276 -4.60 4.08 -26.62
CA SER A 276 -4.76 4.89 -27.83
C SER A 276 -5.98 5.79 -27.62
N SER A 277 -5.91 7.04 -28.06
CA SER A 277 -7.08 7.92 -28.08
C SER A 277 -8.29 7.23 -28.72
N GLU A 278 -8.04 6.32 -29.67
CA GLU A 278 -9.04 5.45 -30.29
C GLU A 278 -9.76 4.51 -29.32
N SER A 279 -9.06 3.77 -28.44
CA SER A 279 -9.70 2.82 -27.52
C SER A 279 -10.49 3.53 -26.41
N VAL A 280 -10.00 4.69 -25.95
CA VAL A 280 -10.74 5.56 -25.01
C VAL A 280 -12.01 6.09 -25.68
N ASN A 281 -11.91 6.61 -26.91
CA ASN A 281 -13.07 7.15 -27.63
C ASN A 281 -14.12 6.06 -27.88
N GLU A 282 -13.69 4.86 -28.30
CA GLU A 282 -14.56 3.70 -28.57
C GLU A 282 -15.27 3.16 -27.32
N THR A 283 -14.79 3.51 -26.12
CA THR A 283 -15.37 3.07 -24.85
C THR A 283 -15.94 4.19 -24.00
N SER A 284 -15.88 5.44 -24.47
CA SER A 284 -16.29 6.62 -23.70
C SER A 284 -17.75 6.62 -23.22
N ASP A 285 -18.63 5.90 -23.92
CA ASP A 285 -20.06 5.75 -23.60
C ASP A 285 -20.36 4.61 -22.61
N ARG A 286 -19.42 3.68 -22.40
CA ARG A 286 -19.67 2.41 -21.67
C ARG A 286 -18.55 1.99 -20.70
N GLY A 287 -17.39 2.61 -20.80
CA GLY A 287 -16.22 2.39 -19.98
C GLY A 287 -16.06 3.53 -18.99
N LEU A 288 -16.06 3.22 -17.70
CA LEU A 288 -15.73 4.19 -16.66
C LEU A 288 -14.29 3.94 -16.19
N THR A 289 -13.46 4.99 -16.19
CA THR A 289 -12.13 4.96 -15.60
C THR A 289 -12.16 5.67 -14.25
N ALA A 290 -11.79 4.96 -13.19
CA ALA A 290 -11.85 5.48 -11.82
C ALA A 290 -10.60 5.06 -11.05
N SER A 291 -9.97 5.99 -10.36
CA SER A 291 -9.06 5.68 -9.25
C SER A 291 -9.83 5.77 -7.93
N TYR A 292 -9.14 5.57 -6.81
CA TYR A 292 -9.61 5.55 -5.41
C TYR A 292 -10.62 6.64 -5.00
N ILE A 293 -10.90 6.73 -3.69
CA ILE A 293 -11.55 7.90 -3.04
C ILE A 293 -11.09 9.24 -3.66
N CYS A 294 -9.82 9.39 -4.01
CA CYS A 294 -9.27 10.57 -4.68
C CYS A 294 -9.93 10.94 -6.03
N ALA A 295 -10.52 9.99 -6.76
CA ALA A 295 -11.32 10.26 -7.96
C ALA A 295 -12.76 10.68 -7.62
N GLY A 296 -13.26 10.38 -6.42
CA GLY A 296 -14.64 10.63 -6.05
C GLY A 296 -15.61 9.63 -6.69
N VAL A 297 -15.19 8.37 -6.90
CA VAL A 297 -16.01 7.33 -7.54
C VAL A 297 -16.19 6.12 -6.60
N PRO A 298 -17.41 5.57 -6.49
CA PRO A 298 -17.64 4.35 -5.71
C PRO A 298 -16.85 3.15 -6.26
N MET A 299 -16.51 2.22 -5.37
CA MET A 299 -15.62 1.10 -5.69
C MET A 299 -16.36 -0.22 -5.87
N LEU A 300 -15.94 -1.02 -6.83
CA LEU A 300 -16.33 -2.42 -6.96
C LEU A 300 -15.23 -3.27 -6.32
N CYS A 301 -15.55 -3.96 -5.23
CA CYS A 301 -14.62 -4.72 -4.41
C CYS A 301 -14.62 -6.19 -4.81
N TRP A 302 -13.43 -6.76 -4.98
CA TRP A 302 -13.25 -8.21 -5.10
C TRP A 302 -12.36 -8.70 -3.95
N PRO A 303 -12.93 -9.19 -2.84
CA PRO A 303 -12.17 -9.62 -1.67
C PRO A 303 -11.54 -11.00 -1.88
N PHE A 304 -10.55 -11.09 -2.79
CA PHE A 304 -10.03 -12.39 -3.24
C PHE A 304 -8.92 -12.94 -2.32
N TYR A 305 -7.94 -12.13 -1.92
CA TYR A 305 -6.77 -12.62 -1.17
C TYR A 305 -6.11 -11.57 -0.25
N VAL A 306 -5.37 -12.01 0.78
CA VAL A 306 -4.58 -11.17 1.72
C VAL A 306 -5.44 -10.13 2.41
N ASP A 307 -5.19 -8.85 2.15
CA ASP A 307 -5.81 -7.69 2.80
C ASP A 307 -7.07 -7.23 2.06
N GLN A 308 -7.35 -7.80 0.88
CA GLN A 308 -8.52 -7.43 0.08
C GLN A 308 -9.85 -7.64 0.80
N PRO A 309 -10.07 -8.70 1.61
CA PRO A 309 -11.26 -8.81 2.45
C PRO A 309 -11.41 -7.64 3.43
N THR A 310 -10.29 -7.18 4.02
CA THR A 310 -10.27 -6.07 4.99
C THR A 310 -10.51 -4.73 4.33
N ASN A 311 -9.89 -4.51 3.18
CA ASN A 311 -10.13 -3.33 2.36
C ASN A 311 -11.59 -3.31 1.86
N CYS A 312 -12.15 -4.46 1.46
CA CYS A 312 -13.55 -4.59 1.08
C CYS A 312 -14.48 -4.29 2.26
N GLY A 313 -14.21 -4.83 3.45
CA GLY A 313 -14.98 -4.53 4.67
C GLY A 313 -14.99 -3.03 4.97
N SER A 314 -13.84 -2.36 4.89
CA SER A 314 -13.73 -0.91 5.08
C SER A 314 -14.57 -0.15 4.04
N VAL A 315 -14.44 -0.49 2.77
CA VAL A 315 -15.12 0.20 1.66
C VAL A 315 -16.63 -0.02 1.65
N CYS A 316 -17.07 -1.26 1.88
CA CYS A 316 -18.47 -1.67 1.77
C CYS A 316 -19.25 -1.44 3.07
N ASN A 317 -18.65 -1.72 4.23
CA ASN A 317 -19.36 -1.70 5.52
C ASN A 317 -19.12 -0.41 6.30
N GLU A 318 -17.87 0.07 6.39
CA GLU A 318 -17.54 1.26 7.19
C GLU A 318 -17.81 2.56 6.42
N TRP A 319 -17.27 2.67 5.21
CA TRP A 319 -17.38 3.88 4.41
C TRP A 319 -18.67 3.94 3.57
N ASP A 320 -19.28 2.78 3.29
CA ASP A 320 -20.47 2.65 2.43
C ASP A 320 -20.31 3.40 1.10
N ILE A 321 -19.14 3.19 0.46
CA ILE A 321 -18.78 3.75 -0.84
C ILE A 321 -18.45 2.69 -1.88
N GLY A 322 -18.72 1.42 -1.60
CA GLY A 322 -18.50 0.36 -2.56
C GLY A 322 -19.42 -0.83 -2.41
N ILE A 323 -19.27 -1.75 -3.35
CA ILE A 323 -20.10 -2.92 -3.53
C ILE A 323 -19.19 -4.11 -3.85
N GLU A 324 -19.47 -5.28 -3.27
CA GLU A 324 -18.75 -6.52 -3.61
C GLU A 324 -19.24 -7.11 -4.94
N ILE A 325 -18.32 -7.62 -5.79
CA ILE A 325 -18.62 -8.17 -7.13
C ILE A 325 -19.73 -9.23 -7.14
N ASP A 326 -19.87 -10.03 -6.08
CA ASP A 326 -20.88 -11.10 -6.02
C ASP A 326 -22.32 -10.60 -5.84
N THR A 327 -22.50 -9.28 -5.66
CA THR A 327 -23.84 -8.70 -5.58
C THR A 327 -24.34 -8.29 -6.97
N ASN A 328 -25.53 -8.75 -7.35
CA ASN A 328 -26.23 -8.33 -8.59
C ASN A 328 -26.72 -6.86 -8.54
N GLU A 329 -26.17 -6.02 -7.66
CA GLU A 329 -26.63 -4.65 -7.44
C GLU A 329 -25.92 -3.67 -8.38
N LEU A 330 -26.69 -3.07 -9.29
CA LEU A 330 -26.21 -2.03 -10.19
C LEU A 330 -26.06 -0.68 -9.48
N MET A 331 -24.93 0.00 -9.68
CA MET A 331 -24.64 1.37 -9.18
C MET A 331 -25.52 2.49 -9.76
N VAL A 332 -26.59 2.14 -10.46
CA VAL A 332 -27.43 3.04 -11.27
C VAL A 332 -28.64 3.59 -10.46
N GLY A 333 -28.90 3.07 -9.25
CA GLY A 333 -30.03 3.49 -8.41
C GLY A 333 -29.75 4.60 -7.37
N GLU A 334 -30.72 4.84 -6.47
CA GLU A 334 -30.59 5.78 -5.33
C GLU A 334 -29.39 5.45 -4.44
N LYS A 335 -29.14 4.15 -4.21
CA LYS A 335 -27.97 3.67 -3.48
C LYS A 335 -26.66 4.17 -4.11
N GLY A 336 -26.52 4.02 -5.43
CA GLY A 336 -25.36 4.52 -6.17
C GLY A 336 -25.22 6.05 -6.13
N LYS A 337 -26.34 6.80 -6.10
CA LYS A 337 -26.29 8.27 -5.91
C LYS A 337 -25.77 8.64 -4.52
N LYS A 338 -26.23 7.95 -3.46
CA LYS A 338 -25.75 8.15 -2.08
C LYS A 338 -24.26 7.82 -1.97
N MET A 339 -23.81 6.71 -2.56
CA MET A 339 -22.40 6.34 -2.59
C MET A 339 -21.54 7.40 -3.29
N ARG A 340 -21.98 7.93 -4.44
CA ARG A 340 -21.28 9.02 -5.16
C ARG A 340 -21.17 10.29 -4.32
N GLN A 341 -22.21 10.63 -3.55
CA GLN A 341 -22.14 11.77 -2.65
C GLN A 341 -21.12 11.54 -1.53
N LYS A 342 -21.19 10.39 -0.85
CA LYS A 342 -20.27 10.03 0.24
C LYS A 342 -18.80 10.00 -0.18
N VAL A 343 -18.49 9.41 -1.33
CA VAL A 343 -17.10 9.37 -1.82
C VAL A 343 -16.58 10.76 -2.19
N MET A 344 -17.44 11.67 -2.67
CA MET A 344 -17.06 13.07 -2.91
C MET A 344 -16.81 13.83 -1.61
N GLU A 345 -17.58 13.56 -0.56
CA GLU A 345 -17.33 14.10 0.79
C GLU A 345 -16.00 13.59 1.36
N LEU A 346 -15.72 12.28 1.24
CA LEU A 346 -14.44 11.69 1.64
C LEU A 346 -13.25 12.25 0.85
N LYS A 347 -13.40 12.40 -0.46
CA LYS A 347 -12.39 13.03 -1.32
C LYS A 347 -12.04 14.42 -0.83
N LYS A 348 -13.07 15.25 -0.59
CA LYS A 348 -12.89 16.62 -0.13
C LYS A 348 -12.15 16.66 1.21
N ARG A 349 -12.53 15.81 2.17
CA ARG A 349 -11.83 15.68 3.45
C ARG A 349 -10.36 15.31 3.27
N ALA A 350 -10.06 14.28 2.48
CA ALA A 350 -8.69 13.85 2.22
C ALA A 350 -7.84 14.89 1.47
N GLU A 351 -8.45 15.80 0.71
CA GLU A 351 -7.75 16.91 0.04
C GLU A 351 -7.50 18.10 0.97
N GLU A 352 -8.38 18.35 1.94
CA GLU A 352 -8.25 19.42 2.95
C GLU A 352 -7.12 19.15 3.95
N ASP A 353 -6.83 17.87 4.24
CA ASP A 353 -5.82 17.45 5.23
C ASP A 353 -4.36 17.58 4.76
N VAL A 354 -4.13 17.70 3.45
CA VAL A 354 -2.78 17.85 2.87
C VAL A 354 -2.07 19.15 3.33
N HIS A 355 -2.81 20.07 3.97
CA HIS A 355 -2.30 21.35 4.47
C HIS A 355 -1.68 21.30 5.87
N THR A 356 -1.65 20.15 6.56
CA THR A 356 -0.88 19.93 7.80
C THR A 356 0.43 19.22 7.53
#